data_AF-A0A3D4QI07-F1
#
_entry.id   AF-A0A3D4QI07-F1
#
_cell.length_a   1.000
_cell.length_b   1.000
_cell.length_c   1.000
_cell.angle_alpha   90.00
_cell.angle_beta   90.00
_cell.angle_gamma   90.00
#
_symmetry.space_group_name_H-M   'P 1'
#
loop_
_entity.id
_entity.type
_entity.pdbx_description
1 polymer ?
#
loop_
_entity_poly.entity_id
_entity_poly.type
_entity_poly.pdbx_seq_one_letter_code
_entity_poly.pdbx_strand_id
1 'polypeptide(L)'
;MEHIAASDILRRLEFDNPWWAFRSGTRVRFRHPPQRGFARDFAARALDAGLDVPLIAAGPPGAGKTIVLRQALAAVVRAGVSPMRIAYLSLGAPVFSGEDLA
;
A
#
# COMPACT_ATOMS: atom_id res chain seq x y z
N MET A 1 -17.48 3.12 -22.72
CA MET A 1 -16.42 2.56 -21.86
C MET A 1 -15.15 3.28 -22.26
N GLU A 2 -14.63 4.13 -21.37
CA GLU A 2 -13.44 4.94 -21.67
C GLU A 2 -12.23 4.02 -21.65
N HIS A 3 -11.48 3.96 -22.74
CA HIS A 3 -10.32 3.08 -22.85
C HIS A 3 -9.17 3.74 -22.08
N ILE A 4 -8.91 3.25 -20.88
CA ILE A 4 -7.80 3.74 -20.05
C ILE A 4 -6.50 3.21 -20.64
N ALA A 5 -5.54 4.08 -20.92
CA ALA A 5 -4.26 3.63 -21.44
C ALA A 5 -3.45 2.96 -20.33
N ALA A 6 -2.79 1.83 -20.63
CA ALA A 6 -1.90 1.14 -19.69
C ALA A 6 -0.84 2.09 -19.09
N SER A 7 -0.40 3.10 -19.85
CA SER A 7 0.52 4.12 -19.37
C SER A 7 -0.05 5.00 -18.24
N ASP A 8 -1.36 5.23 -18.22
CA ASP A 8 -2.02 6.00 -17.16
C ASP A 8 -2.10 5.18 -15.86
N ILE A 9 -2.38 3.88 -15.99
CA ILE A 9 -2.34 2.93 -14.87
C ILE A 9 -0.93 2.87 -14.29
N LEU A 10 0.10 2.67 -15.12
CA LEU A 10 1.50 2.63 -14.68
C LEU A 10 1.91 3.93 -13.98
N ARG A 11 1.60 5.10 -14.56
CA ARG A 11 1.87 6.40 -13.92
C ARG A 11 1.18 6.51 -12.56
N ARG A 12 -0.05 6.01 -12.44
CA ARG A 12 -0.76 6.00 -11.16
C ARG A 12 -0.10 5.08 -10.14
N LEU A 13 0.28 3.88 -10.56
CA LEU A 13 0.97 2.93 -9.69
C LEU A 13 2.27 3.52 -9.18
N GLU A 14 3.12 4.09 -10.04
CA GLU A 14 4.36 4.75 -9.63
C GLU A 14 4.12 5.90 -8.64
N PHE A 15 3.05 6.68 -8.86
CA PHE A 15 2.67 7.78 -7.97
C PHE A 15 2.25 7.30 -6.57
N ASP A 16 1.45 6.24 -6.51
CA ASP A 16 0.95 5.66 -5.26
C ASP A 16 2.01 4.81 -4.53
N ASN A 17 3.05 4.36 -5.26
CA ASN A 17 4.13 3.50 -4.81
C ASN A 17 5.50 4.20 -4.90
N PRO A 18 5.71 5.34 -4.22
CA PRO A 18 6.96 6.10 -4.30
C PRO A 18 8.18 5.29 -3.82
N TRP A 19 7.96 4.15 -3.15
CA TRP A 19 9.03 3.28 -2.70
C TRP A 19 9.70 2.44 -3.77
N TRP A 20 9.09 2.29 -4.95
CA TRP A 20 9.74 1.63 -6.08
C TRP A 20 10.94 2.40 -6.61
N ALA A 21 10.93 3.72 -6.44
CA ALA A 21 12.01 4.61 -6.89
C ALA A 21 12.79 5.21 -5.72
N PHE A 22 12.80 4.58 -4.53
CA PHE A 22 13.57 5.09 -3.39
C PHE A 22 15.05 5.19 -3.76
N ARG A 23 15.52 6.42 -3.93
CA ARG A 23 16.94 6.77 -3.95
C ARG A 23 17.27 7.48 -2.65
N SER A 24 18.55 7.55 -2.30
CA SER A 24 19.02 8.38 -1.19
C SER A 24 18.54 9.83 -1.40
N GLY A 25 17.55 10.27 -0.63
CA GLY A 25 16.97 11.62 -0.72
C GLY A 25 15.48 11.70 -1.09
N THR A 26 14.81 10.59 -1.42
CA THR A 26 13.36 10.62 -1.72
C THR A 26 12.56 11.14 -0.52
N ARG A 27 11.83 12.25 -0.72
CA ARG A 27 11.08 12.95 0.33
C ARG A 27 9.84 12.14 0.72
N VAL A 28 9.88 11.53 1.90
CA VAL A 28 8.72 10.85 2.49
C VAL A 28 7.75 11.89 3.03
N ARG A 29 6.63 12.12 2.33
CA ARG A 29 5.58 13.10 2.71
C ARG A 29 4.98 12.85 4.10
N PHE A 30 4.99 11.60 4.57
CA PHE A 30 4.47 11.20 5.89
C PHE A 30 5.60 10.68 6.77
N ARG A 31 6.57 11.55 7.08
CA ARG A 31 7.64 11.23 8.01
C ARG A 31 7.08 11.20 9.43
N HIS A 32 6.97 10.01 10.02
CA HIS A 32 6.60 9.76 11.43
C HIS A 32 5.13 10.04 11.85
N PRO A 33 4.10 9.47 11.19
CA PRO A 33 2.76 9.45 11.77
C PRO A 33 2.77 8.71 13.14
N PRO A 34 1.97 9.14 14.14
CA PRO A 34 1.85 8.44 15.41
C PRO A 34 1.54 6.97 15.18
N GLN A 35 2.26 6.08 15.86
CA GLN A 35 2.10 4.64 15.67
C GLN A 35 0.69 4.22 16.10
N ARG A 36 -0.06 3.60 15.19
CA ARG A 36 -1.37 3.03 15.51
C ARG A 36 -1.15 1.65 16.15
N GLY A 37 -1.91 1.35 17.21
CA GLY A 37 -1.76 0.09 17.96
C GLY A 37 -1.78 -1.15 17.07
N PHE A 38 -2.74 -1.23 16.14
CA PHE A 38 -2.88 -2.37 15.23
C PHE A 38 -1.83 -2.47 14.11
N ALA A 39 -1.03 -1.42 13.86
CA ALA A 39 -0.09 -1.43 12.74
C ALA A 39 1.01 -2.48 12.90
N ARG A 40 1.46 -2.72 14.14
CA ARG A 40 2.48 -3.72 14.44
C ARG A 40 1.94 -5.14 14.22
N ASP A 41 0.75 -5.42 14.77
CA ASP A 41 0.14 -6.74 14.67
C ASP A 41 -0.23 -7.07 13.23
N PHE A 42 -0.75 -6.09 12.49
CA PHE A 42 -1.06 -6.23 11.07
C PHE A 42 0.21 -6.53 10.25
N ALA A 43 1.32 -5.86 10.53
CA ALA A 43 2.61 -6.13 9.88
C ALA A 43 3.14 -7.52 10.22
N ALA A 44 3.06 -7.93 11.49
CA ALA A 44 3.51 -9.24 11.93
C ALA A 44 2.74 -10.36 11.23
N ARG A 45 1.41 -10.22 11.11
CA ARG A 45 0.58 -11.16 10.36
C ARG A 45 0.85 -11.12 8.86
N ALA A 46 1.13 -9.96 8.28
CA ALA A 46 1.47 -9.84 6.86
C ALA A 46 2.82 -10.49 6.49
N LEU A 47 3.71 -10.68 7.48
CA LEU A 47 4.99 -11.36 7.32
C LEU A 47 4.94 -12.85 7.69
N ASP A 48 3.80 -13.34 8.17
CA ASP A 48 3.62 -14.74 8.56
C ASP A 48 3.60 -15.62 7.30
N ALA A 49 4.54 -16.57 7.22
CA ALA A 49 4.66 -17.48 6.09
C ALA A 49 3.49 -18.48 6.00
N GLY A 50 2.71 -18.66 7.06
CA GLY A 50 1.50 -19.50 7.07
C GLY A 50 0.22 -18.73 6.75
N LEU A 51 0.32 -17.50 6.24
CA LEU A 51 -0.84 -16.72 5.85
C LEU A 51 -1.41 -17.22 4.52
N ASP A 52 -2.51 -17.98 4.58
CA ASP A 52 -3.19 -18.52 3.40
C ASP A 52 -4.38 -17.66 2.92
N VAL A 53 -4.71 -16.58 3.65
CA VAL A 53 -5.85 -15.71 3.36
C VAL A 53 -5.47 -14.22 3.37
N PRO A 54 -6.13 -13.37 2.58
CA PRO A 54 -5.90 -11.93 2.63
C PRO A 54 -6.21 -11.32 3.99
N LEU A 55 -5.35 -10.42 4.47
CA LEU A 55 -5.62 -9.65 5.68
C LEU A 55 -6.50 -8.44 5.38
N ILE A 56 -7.59 -8.29 6.13
CA ILE A 56 -8.56 -7.21 5.95
C ILE A 56 -8.55 -6.30 7.18
N ALA A 57 -8.29 -5.01 6.97
CA ALA A 57 -8.53 -3.98 7.97
C ALA A 57 -9.98 -3.48 7.85
N ALA A 58 -10.85 -3.85 8.80
CA ALA A 58 -12.26 -3.48 8.83
C ALA A 58 -12.56 -2.38 9.87
N GLY A 59 -13.63 -1.60 9.66
CA GLY A 59 -14.10 -0.57 10.60
C GLY A 59 -14.65 0.70 9.92
N PRO A 60 -15.19 1.66 10.69
CA PRO A 60 -15.82 2.88 10.16
C PRO A 60 -14.89 3.76 9.30
N PRO A 61 -15.44 4.59 8.38
CA PRO A 61 -14.68 5.64 7.71
C PRO A 61 -13.93 6.52 8.72
N GLY A 62 -12.69 6.91 8.42
CA GLY A 62 -11.89 7.74 9.31
C GLY A 62 -11.24 7.03 10.51
N ALA A 63 -11.54 5.75 10.78
CA ALA A 63 -10.96 4.99 11.90
C ALA A 63 -9.43 4.72 11.80
N GLY A 64 -8.76 5.21 10.75
CA GLY A 64 -7.30 5.06 10.60
C GLY A 64 -6.84 3.78 9.91
N LYS A 65 -7.74 3.01 9.28
CA LYS A 65 -7.41 1.79 8.52
C LYS A 65 -6.29 2.01 7.49
N THR A 66 -6.38 3.08 6.71
CA THR A 66 -5.34 3.45 5.72
C THR A 66 -3.99 3.76 6.37
N ILE A 67 -4.00 4.36 7.57
CA ILE A 67 -2.76 4.63 8.32
C ILE A 67 -2.15 3.33 8.82
N VAL A 68 -2.96 2.39 9.31
CA VAL A 68 -2.53 1.03 9.71
C VAL A 68 -1.87 0.32 8.53
N LEU A 69 -2.51 0.28 7.36
CA LEU A 69 -1.95 -0.37 6.16
C LEU A 69 -0.63 0.27 5.72
N ARG A 70 -0.54 1.61 5.69
CA ARG A 70 0.70 2.32 5.32
C ARG A 70 1.83 2.09 6.32
N GLN A 71 1.51 2.07 7.62
CA GLN A 71 2.49 1.79 8.66
C GLN A 71 2.95 0.33 8.63
N ALA A 72 2.05 -0.61 8.32
CA ALA A 72 2.38 -2.02 8.14
C ALA A 72 3.30 -2.23 6.94
N LEU A 73 3.00 -1.61 5.80
CA LEU A 73 3.85 -1.62 4.62
C LEU A 73 5.27 -1.11 4.92
N ALA A 74 5.38 0.01 5.65
CA ALA A 74 6.66 0.53 6.07
C ALA A 74 7.42 -0.43 7.00
N ALA A 75 6.72 -1.18 7.85
CA ALA A 75 7.33 -2.20 8.71
C ALA A 75 7.81 -3.42 7.91
N VAL A 76 7.02 -3.89 6.95
CA VAL A 76 7.36 -4.99 6.03
C VAL A 76 8.62 -4.65 5.21
N VAL A 77 8.71 -3.44 4.67
CA VAL A 77 9.92 -2.96 3.97
C VAL A 77 11.12 -2.91 4.92
N ARG A 78 10.96 -2.38 6.13
CA ARG A 78 12.04 -2.36 7.14
C ARG A 78 12.49 -3.75 7.58
N ALA A 79 11.62 -4.75 7.52
CA ALA A 79 11.93 -6.14 7.80
C ALA A 79 12.74 -6.83 6.67
N GLY A 80 13.04 -6.13 5.58
CA GLY A 80 13.89 -6.62 4.49
C GLY A 80 13.12 -7.08 3.25
N VAL A 81 11.78 -6.97 3.23
CA VAL A 81 11.02 -7.23 2.00
C VAL A 81 11.36 -6.16 0.97
N SER A 82 11.78 -6.61 -0.21
CA SER A 82 12.09 -5.71 -1.32
C SER A 82 10.89 -4.81 -1.62
N PRO A 83 11.04 -3.47 -1.60
CA PRO A 83 9.96 -2.54 -1.92
C PRO A 83 9.31 -2.81 -3.28
N MET A 84 10.09 -3.31 -4.25
CA MET A 84 9.62 -3.66 -5.59
C MET A 84 8.61 -4.82 -5.60
N ARG A 85 8.53 -5.59 -4.51
CA ARG A 85 7.58 -6.71 -4.37
C ARG A 85 6.26 -6.29 -3.70
N ILE A 86 6.08 -5.00 -3.41
CA ILE A 86 4.92 -4.49 -2.69
C ILE A 86 4.25 -3.42 -3.54
N ALA A 87 2.96 -3.57 -3.78
CA ALA A 87 2.11 -2.58 -4.45
C ALA A 87 0.97 -2.14 -3.53
N TYR A 88 0.72 -0.83 -3.48
CA TYR A 88 -0.45 -0.19 -2.92
C TYR A 88 -1.33 0.29 -4.06
N LEU A 89 -2.59 -0.14 -4.01
CA LEU A 89 -3.61 0.15 -5.01
C LEU A 89 -4.72 0.96 -4.33
N SER A 90 -4.87 2.21 -4.75
CA SER A 90 -6.01 3.03 -4.32
C SER A 90 -7.18 2.81 -5.27
N LEU A 91 -7.94 1.73 -5.09
CA LEU A 91 -9.03 1.32 -5.99
C LEU A 91 -10.13 2.37 -6.21
N GLY A 92 -10.23 3.38 -5.34
CA GLY A 92 -11.11 4.54 -5.55
C GLY A 92 -10.60 5.54 -6.62
N ALA A 93 -9.46 5.29 -7.26
CA ALA A 93 -8.96 6.14 -8.34
C ALA A 93 -9.72 5.88 -9.65
N PRO A 94 -10.11 6.93 -10.40
CA PRO A 94 -10.79 6.77 -11.69
C PRO A 94 -10.01 5.94 -12.71
N VAL A 95 -8.69 5.91 -12.62
CA VAL A 95 -7.87 5.11 -13.54
C VAL A 95 -8.05 3.60 -13.37
N PHE A 96 -8.66 3.16 -12.26
CA PHE A 96 -9.02 1.77 -12.03
C PHE A 96 -10.51 1.49 -12.25
N SER A 97 -11.33 2.51 -12.56
CA SER A 97 -12.75 2.29 -12.84
C SER A 97 -12.92 1.77 -14.27
N GLY A 98 -13.14 0.46 -14.41
CA GLY A 98 -13.44 -0.17 -15.69
C GLY A 98 -12.56 -1.36 -16.05
N GLU A 99 -11.51 -1.65 -15.29
CA GLU A 99 -10.74 -2.90 -15.45
C GLU A 99 -11.27 -3.97 -14.48
N ASP A 100 -11.62 -5.14 -15.02
CA ASP A 100 -11.84 -6.33 -14.21
C ASP A 100 -10.50 -6.75 -13.60
N LEU A 101 -10.39 -6.67 -12.27
CA LEU A 101 -9.25 -7.20 -11.51
C LEU A 101 -9.42 -8.71 -11.27
N ALA A 102 -9.77 -9.45 -12.32
CA ALA A 102 -10.03 -10.88 -12.32
C ALA A 102 -8.75 -11.70 -12.52
#